data_AF-A0A0F8Z705-F1
#
_entry.id   AF-A0A0F8Z705-F1
#
_cell.length_a   1.000
_cell.length_b   1.000
_cell.length_c   1.000
_cell.angle_alpha   90.00
_cell.angle_beta   90.00
_cell.angle_gamma   90.00
#
_symmetry.space_group_name_H-M   'P 1'
#
loop_
_entity.id
_entity.type
_entity.pdbx_description
1 polymer ?
#
loop_
_entity_poly.entity_id
_entity_poly.type
_entity_poly.pdbx_seq_one_letter_code
_entity_poly.pdbx_strand_id
1 'polypeptide(L)'
;RDITDRLNLFTHDNTQLEVKRIALTMKQIQLLKPPPNPAKIEDSRCTSYIEDYGSKSWELDALNPEYITDLIEKHVNQYINQELWDEVNVRKNIEIIRKIISKGGD
;
A
#
# COMPACT_ATOMS: atom_id res chain seq x y z
N ARG A 1 3.53 -5.55 -17.33
CA ARG A 1 2.25 -6.30 -17.32
C ARG A 1 1.38 -5.67 -16.28
N ASP A 2 0.13 -5.35 -16.62
CA ASP A 2 -0.83 -4.79 -15.68
C ASP A 2 -1.07 -5.78 -14.52
N ILE A 3 -1.09 -5.28 -13.30
CA ILE A 3 -1.32 -6.11 -12.11
C ILE A 3 -2.75 -6.67 -12.09
N THR A 4 -3.70 -5.93 -12.68
CA THR A 4 -5.11 -6.31 -12.82
C THR A 4 -5.24 -7.54 -13.70
N ASP A 5 -4.62 -7.51 -14.89
CA ASP A 5 -4.64 -8.64 -15.83
C ASP A 5 -4.11 -9.93 -15.18
N ARG A 6 -3.05 -9.81 -14.37
CA ARG A 6 -2.46 -10.95 -13.67
C ARG A 6 -3.37 -11.51 -12.58
N LEU A 7 -4.04 -10.63 -11.82
CA LEU A 7 -4.96 -11.08 -10.77
C LEU A 7 -6.22 -11.71 -11.36
N ASN A 8 -6.68 -11.20 -12.51
CA ASN A 8 -7.83 -11.75 -13.24
C ASN A 8 -7.63 -13.21 -13.68
N LEU A 9 -6.40 -13.68 -13.86
CA LEU A 9 -6.12 -15.10 -14.15
C LEU A 9 -6.49 -16.04 -12.99
N PHE A 10 -6.56 -15.53 -11.76
CA PHE A 10 -6.81 -16.31 -10.54
C PHE A 10 -8.20 -16.07 -9.94
N THR A 11 -8.95 -15.10 -10.47
CA THR A 11 -10.31 -14.80 -10.02
C THR A 11 -11.31 -15.37 -11.02
N HIS A 12 -12.34 -16.09 -10.53
CA HIS A 12 -13.44 -16.52 -11.39
C HIS A 12 -14.24 -15.31 -11.89
N ASP A 13 -14.88 -15.44 -13.07
CA ASP A 13 -15.62 -14.38 -13.79
C ASP A 13 -16.67 -13.62 -12.94
N ASN A 14 -17.10 -14.20 -11.82
CA ASN A 14 -18.09 -13.61 -10.91
C ASN A 14 -17.48 -12.82 -9.73
N THR A 15 -16.17 -12.64 -9.67
CA THR A 15 -15.50 -11.86 -8.62
C THR A 15 -15.16 -10.47 -9.12
N GLN A 16 -15.80 -9.43 -8.57
CA GLN A 16 -15.40 -8.05 -8.83
C GLN A 16 -14.14 -7.72 -8.02
N LEU A 17 -12.98 -7.79 -8.66
CA LEU A 17 -11.73 -7.34 -8.10
C LEU A 17 -11.47 -5.87 -8.47
N GLU A 18 -11.30 -5.02 -7.47
CA GLU A 18 -10.91 -3.62 -7.67
C GLU A 18 -9.45 -3.41 -7.22
N VAL A 19 -8.59 -2.99 -8.15
CA VAL A 19 -7.21 -2.62 -7.83
C VAL A 19 -7.12 -1.09 -7.68
N LYS A 20 -6.89 -0.62 -6.44
CA LYS A 20 -6.69 0.81 -6.15
C LYS A 20 -5.21 1.15 -6.04
N ARG A 21 -4.72 1.98 -6.95
CA ARG A 21 -3.38 2.58 -6.82
C ARG A 21 -3.41 3.73 -5.82
N ILE A 22 -2.90 3.51 -4.61
CA ILE A 22 -2.89 4.52 -3.55
C ILE A 22 -1.59 5.34 -3.52
N ALA A 23 -0.47 4.74 -3.95
CA ALA A 23 0.87 5.33 -3.85
C ALA A 23 1.50 5.60 -5.21
N LEU A 24 2.51 6.48 -5.20
CA LEU A 24 3.27 6.91 -6.38
C LEU A 24 2.35 7.33 -7.54
N THR A 25 1.39 8.19 -7.25
CA THR A 25 0.52 8.84 -8.24
C THR A 25 1.15 10.14 -8.74
N MET A 26 0.76 10.61 -9.93
CA MET A 26 1.30 11.88 -10.45
C MET A 26 1.01 13.08 -9.55
N LYS A 27 -0.15 13.10 -8.89
CA LYS A 27 -0.48 14.13 -7.89
C LYS A 27 0.51 14.12 -6.72
N GLN A 28 0.89 12.93 -6.23
CA GLN A 28 1.88 12.80 -5.16
C GLN A 28 3.27 13.23 -5.63
N ILE A 29 3.67 12.89 -6.86
CA ILE A 29 4.94 13.33 -7.44
C ILE A 29 5.00 14.87 -7.54
N GLN A 30 3.93 15.50 -8.04
CA GLN A 30 3.85 16.96 -8.16
C GLN A 30 3.89 17.67 -6.81
N LEU A 31 3.24 17.11 -5.78
CA LEU A 31 3.16 17.68 -4.45
C LEU A 31 4.45 17.48 -3.63
N LEU A 32 4.95 16.25 -3.59
CA LEU A 32 6.06 15.84 -2.72
C LEU A 32 7.43 16.09 -3.36
N LYS A 33 7.47 16.27 -4.69
CA LYS A 33 8.69 16.47 -5.49
C LYS A 33 9.82 15.50 -5.12
N PRO A 34 9.55 14.18 -5.07
CA PRO A 34 10.57 13.20 -4.72
C PRO A 34 11.71 13.21 -5.75
N PRO A 35 12.94 12.82 -5.36
CA PRO A 35 14.08 12.81 -6.28
C PRO A 35 13.78 11.87 -7.46
N PRO A 36 13.94 12.33 -8.72
CA PRO A 36 13.68 11.51 -9.89
C PRO A 36 14.86 10.56 -10.16
N ASN A 37 14.55 9.37 -10.65
CA ASN A 37 15.51 8.53 -11.34
C ASN A 37 15.53 8.91 -12.84
N PRO A 38 16.68 8.74 -13.53
CA PRO A 38 16.69 8.75 -14.98
C PRO A 38 15.73 7.69 -15.50
N ALA A 39 14.85 8.03 -16.46
CA ALA A 39 14.04 7.02 -17.11
C ALA A 39 14.96 5.94 -17.71
N LYS A 40 14.66 4.66 -17.47
CA LYS A 40 15.44 3.54 -18.04
C LYS A 40 15.21 3.52 -19.55
N ILE A 41 16.10 4.18 -20.29
CA ILE A 41 16.03 4.42 -21.74
C ILE A 41 16.02 3.10 -22.54
N GLU A 42 16.53 2.01 -21.96
CA GLU A 42 16.70 0.71 -22.62
C GLU A 42 15.47 -0.22 -22.53
N ASP A 43 14.40 0.14 -21.80
CA ASP A 43 13.17 -0.66 -21.80
C ASP A 43 12.39 -0.42 -23.10
N SER A 44 11.94 -1.48 -23.78
CA SER A 44 11.12 -1.36 -25.00
C SER A 44 9.78 -0.64 -24.78
N ARG A 45 9.37 -0.44 -23.52
CA ARG A 45 8.21 0.35 -23.10
C ARG A 45 8.55 1.80 -22.76
N CYS A 46 9.82 2.18 -22.82
CA CYS A 46 10.29 3.51 -22.44
C CYS A 46 9.76 4.59 -23.40
N THR A 47 9.68 4.31 -24.70
CA THR A 47 9.23 5.29 -25.70
C THR A 47 7.80 5.78 -25.43
N SER A 48 6.85 4.86 -25.22
CA SER A 48 5.46 5.21 -24.90
C SER A 48 5.33 5.87 -23.52
N TYR A 49 6.15 5.44 -22.55
CA TYR A 49 6.15 6.05 -21.22
C TYR A 49 6.68 7.50 -21.24
N ILE A 50 7.71 7.78 -22.03
CA ILE A 50 8.28 9.12 -22.19
C ILE A 50 7.29 10.05 -22.87
N GLU A 51 6.55 9.57 -23.87
CA GLU A 51 5.50 10.35 -24.55
C GLU A 51 4.38 10.74 -23.59
N ASP A 52 3.93 9.82 -22.73
CA ASP A 52 2.82 10.04 -21.82
C ASP A 52 3.22 10.77 -20.51
N TYR A 53 4.44 10.56 -20.01
CA TYR A 53 4.85 10.94 -18.64
C TYR A 53 6.21 11.64 -18.54
N GLY A 54 6.97 11.74 -19.63
CA GLY A 54 8.27 12.41 -19.71
C GLY A 54 9.48 11.51 -19.39
N SER A 55 10.68 12.11 -19.45
CA SER A 55 11.97 11.41 -19.30
C SER A 55 12.41 11.16 -17.85
N LYS A 56 11.54 11.45 -16.88
CA LYS A 56 11.80 11.22 -15.46
C LYS A 56 10.93 10.08 -14.97
N SER A 57 11.54 9.15 -14.24
CA SER A 57 10.82 8.08 -13.56
C SER A 57 11.00 8.22 -12.05
N TRP A 58 10.05 7.67 -11.30
CA TRP A 58 10.15 7.56 -9.85
C TRP A 58 9.86 6.13 -9.45
N GLU A 59 10.59 5.65 -8.46
CA GLU A 59 10.32 4.37 -7.80
C GLU A 59 9.57 4.63 -6.48
N LEU A 60 8.95 3.61 -5.91
CA LEU A 60 8.11 3.77 -4.72
C LEU A 60 8.91 4.24 -3.51
N ASP A 61 10.15 3.78 -3.41
CA ASP A 61 11.15 4.17 -2.40
C ASP A 61 11.60 5.64 -2.50
N ALA A 62 11.24 6.35 -3.58
CA ALA A 62 11.40 7.79 -3.68
C ALA A 62 10.44 8.56 -2.73
N LEU A 63 9.40 7.90 -2.21
CA LEU A 63 8.52 8.45 -1.17
C LEU A 63 9.06 8.11 0.22
N ASN A 64 8.87 9.01 1.20
CA ASN A 64 9.25 8.77 2.59
C ASN A 64 8.52 7.51 3.13
N PRO A 65 9.22 6.54 3.76
CA PRO A 65 8.61 5.37 4.38
C PRO A 65 7.45 5.69 5.34
N GLU A 66 7.58 6.73 6.17
CA GLU A 66 6.50 7.16 7.08
C GLU A 66 5.25 7.59 6.31
N TYR A 67 5.43 8.33 5.21
CA TYR A 67 4.32 8.73 4.34
C TYR A 67 3.63 7.50 3.71
N ILE A 68 4.40 6.47 3.33
CA ILE A 68 3.83 5.22 2.81
C ILE A 68 3.03 4.51 3.90
N THR A 69 3.55 4.43 5.13
CA THR A 69 2.85 3.84 6.28
C THR A 69 1.51 4.55 6.53
N ASP A 70 1.52 5.87 6.65
CA ASP A 70 0.31 6.67 6.89
C ASP A 70 -0.73 6.48 5.78
N LEU A 71 -0.26 6.41 4.53
CA LEU A 71 -1.11 6.19 3.36
C LEU A 71 -1.76 4.81 3.40
N ILE A 72 -1.02 3.77 3.77
CA ILE A 72 -1.53 2.40 3.91
C ILE A 72 -2.56 2.37 5.03
N GLU A 73 -2.21 2.84 6.23
CA GLU A 73 -3.11 2.85 7.38
C GLU A 73 -4.42 3.55 7.06
N LYS A 74 -4.35 4.74 6.48
CA LYS A 74 -5.53 5.51 6.08
C LYS A 74 -6.45 4.74 5.15
N HIS A 75 -5.93 4.04 4.15
CA HIS A 75 -6.76 3.31 3.18
C HIS A 75 -7.27 1.99 3.74
N VAL A 76 -6.46 1.26 4.52
CA VAL A 76 -6.87 -0.02 5.12
C VAL A 76 -7.95 0.21 6.17
N ASN A 77 -7.82 1.24 7.01
CA ASN A 77 -8.79 1.53 8.07
C ASN A 77 -10.20 1.81 7.55
N GLN A 78 -10.35 2.23 6.29
CA GLN A 78 -11.67 2.43 5.66
C GLN A 78 -12.46 1.13 5.47
N TYR A 79 -11.77 -0.01 5.46
CA TYR A 79 -12.36 -1.34 5.26
C TYR A 79 -12.46 -2.14 6.57
N ILE A 80 -11.97 -1.59 7.67
CA ILE A 80 -12.03 -2.22 8.98
C ILE A 80 -13.33 -1.80 9.67
N ASN A 81 -14.10 -2.78 10.14
CA ASN A 81 -15.14 -2.51 11.13
C ASN A 81 -14.45 -2.20 12.46
N GLN A 82 -14.38 -0.91 12.80
CA GLN A 82 -13.63 -0.43 13.96
C GLN A 82 -14.17 -0.99 15.28
N GLU A 83 -15.49 -1.15 15.40
CA GLU A 83 -16.12 -1.71 16.60
C GLU A 83 -15.66 -3.15 16.85
N LEU A 84 -15.76 -4.01 15.83
CA LEU A 84 -15.28 -5.39 15.92
C LEU A 84 -13.76 -5.45 16.15
N TRP A 85 -13.01 -4.53 15.56
CA TRP A 85 -11.57 -4.44 15.74
C TRP A 85 -11.20 -4.10 17.19
N ASP A 86 -11.87 -3.12 17.77
CA ASP A 86 -11.63 -2.67 19.14
C ASP A 86 -12.05 -3.74 20.16
N GLU A 87 -13.17 -4.43 19.94
CA GLU A 87 -13.58 -5.58 20.75
C GLU A 87 -12.52 -6.69 20.78
N VAL A 88 -11.93 -7.01 19.61
CA VAL A 88 -10.85 -8.00 19.51
C VAL A 88 -9.60 -7.51 20.26
N ASN A 89 -9.26 -6.23 20.15
CA ASN A 89 -8.09 -5.66 20.82
C ASN A 89 -8.24 -5.64 22.34
N VAL A 90 -9.43 -5.27 22.86
CA VAL A 90 -9.73 -5.35 24.29
C VAL A 90 -9.58 -6.77 24.81
N ARG A 91 -10.13 -7.77 24.10
CA ARG A 91 -9.99 -9.18 24.48
C ARG A 91 -8.52 -9.64 24.51
N LYS A 92 -7.73 -9.29 23.49
CA LYS A 92 -6.29 -9.59 23.44
C LYS A 92 -5.54 -8.95 24.61
N ASN A 93 -5.83 -7.69 24.92
CA ASN A 93 -5.19 -6.97 26.02
C ASN A 93 -5.52 -7.61 27.39
N ILE A 94 -6.77 -8.01 27.62
CA ILE A 94 -7.16 -8.74 28.83
C ILE A 94 -6.42 -10.08 28.92
N GLU A 95 -6.28 -10.81 27.81
CA GLU A 95 -5.54 -12.08 27.80
C GLU A 95 -4.06 -11.89 28.11
N ILE A 96 -3.43 -10.85 27.56
CA ILE A 96 -2.04 -10.47 27.86
C ILE A 96 -1.87 -10.15 29.34
N ILE A 97 -2.76 -9.31 29.91
CA ILE A 97 -2.72 -8.94 31.34
C ILE A 97 -2.87 -10.19 32.21
N ARG A 98 -3.80 -11.09 31.89
CA ARG A 98 -3.98 -12.36 32.62
C ARG A 98 -2.70 -13.20 32.61
N LYS A 99 -2.03 -13.32 31.45
CA LYS A 99 -0.76 -14.06 31.31
C LYS A 99 0.38 -13.44 32.12
N ILE A 100 0.42 -12.11 32.24
CA ILE A 100 1.43 -11.41 33.04
C ILE A 100 1.18 -11.66 34.53
N ILE A 101 -0.07 -11.49 34.98
CA ILE A 101 -0.45 -11.72 36.39
C ILE A 101 -0.18 -13.18 36.79
N SER A 102 -0.49 -14.15 35.93
CA SER A 102 -0.24 -15.57 36.22
C SER A 102 1.24 -15.95 36.25
N LYS A 103 2.15 -15.10 35.72
CA LYS A 103 3.60 -15.35 35.68
C LYS A 103 4.38 -14.59 36.76
N GLY A 104 3.81 -13.54 37.35
CA GLY A 104 4.45 -12.72 38.38
C GLY A 104 4.13 -13.15 39.82
N GLY A 105 3.51 -14.32 40.01
CA GLY A 105 3.07 -14.84 41.30
C GLY A 105 3.95 -15.94 41.91
N ASP A 106 5.10 -16.24 41.29
CA ASP A 106 6.11 -17.19 41.79
C ASP A 106 7.32 -16.47 42.39
#